data_AF-A0A5E5P2P8-F1
#
_entry.id   AF-A0A5E5P2P8-F1
#
_cell.length_a   1.000
_cell.length_b   1.000
_cell.length_c   1.000
_cell.angle_alpha   90.00
_cell.angle_beta   90.00
_cell.angle_gamma   90.00
#
_symmetry.space_group_name_H-M   'P 1'
#
loop_
_entity.id
_entity.type
_entity.pdbx_description
1 polymer ?
#
loop_
_entity_poly.entity_id
_entity_poly.type
_entity_poly.pdbx_seq_one_letter_code
_entity_poly.pdbx_strand_id
1 'polypeptide(L)' 'MRATPIREALWLVKNGVPFDIAFSVDDATRAGWSIIFSEMEGHVFNFRTMEFEKSRA' A
#
# COMPACT_ATOMS: atom_id res chain seq x y z
N MET A 1 -1.57 -12.26 -2.73
CA MET A 1 -0.12 -12.05 -3.07
C MET A 1 0.54 -11.30 -1.90
N ARG A 2 1.56 -11.83 -1.20
CA ARG A 2 2.21 -11.08 -0.08
C ARG A 2 2.94 -9.86 -0.67
N ALA A 3 2.44 -8.65 -0.40
CA ALA A 3 3.20 -7.44 -0.69
C ALA A 3 4.54 -7.54 0.03
N THR A 4 5.62 -7.51 -0.74
CA THR A 4 6.97 -7.55 -0.19
C THR A 4 7.17 -6.24 0.60
N PRO A 5 7.69 -6.25 1.84
CA PRO A 5 7.82 -5.06 2.70
C PRO A 5 8.37 -3.81 1.98
N ILE A 6 9.29 -4.03 1.03
CA ILE A 6 9.92 -2.98 0.24
C ILE A 6 8.97 -2.30 -0.77
N ARG A 7 7.96 -3.02 -1.29
CA ARG A 7 7.03 -2.49 -2.31
C ARG A 7 6.13 -1.41 -1.72
N GLU A 8 5.61 -1.64 -0.52
CA GLU A 8 4.75 -0.67 0.18
C GLU A 8 5.56 0.56 0.57
N ALA A 9 6.80 0.39 1.05
CA ALA A 9 7.70 1.52 1.34
C ALA A 9 7.94 2.40 0.11
N LEU A 10 8.29 1.78 -1.02
CA LEU A 10 8.50 2.51 -2.28
C LEU A 10 7.20 3.15 -2.79
N TRP A 11 6.05 2.50 -2.60
CA TRP A 11 4.73 3.06 -2.92
C TRP A 11 4.44 4.32 -2.10
N LEU A 12 4.72 4.31 -0.80
CA LEU A 12 4.55 5.48 0.06
C LEU A 12 5.48 6.62 -0.34
N VAL A 13 6.75 6.33 -0.67
CA VAL A 13 7.69 7.33 -1.17
C VAL A 13 7.20 7.97 -2.47
N LYS A 14 6.69 7.16 -3.41
CA LYS A 14 6.04 7.66 -4.64
C LYS A 14 4.87 8.60 -4.33
N ASN A 15 4.12 8.33 -3.27
CA ASN A 15 2.98 9.12 -2.81
C ASN A 15 3.35 10.29 -1.87
N GLY A 16 4.64 10.64 -1.77
CA GLY A 16 5.10 11.83 -1.04
C GLY A 16 5.39 11.62 0.44
N VAL A 17 5.31 10.38 0.95
CA VAL A 17 5.80 10.08 2.31
C VAL A 17 7.33 10.15 2.31
N PRO A 18 7.96 10.89 3.24
CA PRO A 18 9.41 10.96 3.33
C PRO A 18 10.07 9.58 3.43
N PHE A 19 11.21 9.41 2.76
CA PHE A 19 11.95 8.14 2.70
C PHE A 19 12.22 7.58 4.09
N ASP A 20 12.79 8.38 5.01
CA ASP A 20 13.12 7.91 6.35
C ASP A 20 11.88 7.40 7.11
N ILE A 21 10.72 8.04 6.91
CA ILE A 21 9.46 7.64 7.55
C ILE A 21 8.95 6.33 6.98
N ALA A 22 8.94 6.19 5.65
CA ALA A 22 8.44 4.98 4.97
C ALA A 22 9.23 3.71 5.36
N PHE A 23 10.50 3.86 5.75
CA PHE A 23 11.34 2.76 6.22
C PHE A 23 11.41 2.63 7.75
N SER A 24 10.97 3.64 8.51
CA SER A 24 10.89 3.57 9.98
C SER A 24 9.58 2.99 10.51
N VAL A 25 8.51 2.98 9.69
CA VAL A 25 7.21 2.40 10.07
C VAL A 25 7.23 0.87 10.02
N ASP A 26 6.49 0.24 10.93
CA ASP A 26 6.30 -1.20 10.93
C ASP A 26 5.51 -1.68 9.70
N ASP A 27 5.66 -2.97 9.38
CA ASP A 27 5.09 -3.57 8.18
C ASP A 27 3.56 -3.43 8.11
N ALA A 28 2.85 -3.57 9.24
CA ALA A 28 1.39 -3.52 9.23
C ALA A 28 0.88 -2.10 8.98
N THR A 29 1.49 -1.11 9.62
CA THR A 29 1.19 0.31 9.38
C THR A 29 1.47 0.70 7.94
N ARG A 30 2.61 0.27 7.40
CA ARG A 30 3.02 0.56 6.02
C ARG A 30 2.07 -0.03 4.98
N ALA A 31 1.68 -1.29 5.16
CA ALA A 31 0.69 -1.96 4.35
C ALA A 31 -0.64 -1.19 4.38
N GLY A 32 -1.12 -0.82 5.57
CA GLY A 32 -2.35 -0.06 5.76
C GLY A 32 -2.34 1.28 5.02
N TRP A 33 -1.26 2.05 5.13
CA TRP A 33 -1.13 3.30 4.40
C TRP A 33 -1.14 3.06 2.89
N SER A 34 -0.38 2.08 2.40
CA SER A 34 -0.34 1.77 0.96
C SER A 34 -1.73 1.44 0.39
N ILE A 35 -2.59 0.77 1.18
CA ILE A 35 -3.99 0.49 0.83
C ILE A 35 -4.80 1.78 0.74
N ILE A 36 -4.74 2.62 1.78
CA ILE A 36 -5.49 3.89 1.84
C ILE A 36 -5.11 4.80 0.65
N PHE A 37 -3.83 4.95 0.34
CA PHE A 37 -3.38 5.73 -0.82
C PHE A 37 -3.92 5.14 -2.14
N SER A 38 -3.92 3.81 -2.27
CA SER A 38 -4.47 3.16 -3.47
C SER A 38 -5.99 3.39 -3.61
N GLU A 39 -6.74 3.40 -2.49
CA GLU A 39 -8.17 3.68 -2.51
C GLU A 39 -8.47 5.13 -2.93
N MET A 40 -7.62 6.09 -2.56
CA MET A 40 -7.70 7.47 -3.05
C MET A 40 -7.48 7.59 -4.56
N GLU A 41 -6.74 6.66 -5.16
CA GLU A 41 -6.54 6.54 -6.61
C GLU A 41 -7.68 5.75 -7.30
N GLY A 42 -8.71 5.33 -6.56
CA GLY A 42 -9.88 4.62 -7.09
C GLY A 42 -9.75 3.10 -7.14
N HIS A 43 -8.71 2.53 -6.50
CA HIS A 43 -8.62 1.09 -6.31
C HIS A 43 -9.53 0.63 -5.16
N VAL A 44 -9.90 -0.65 -5.14
CA VAL A 44 -10.72 -1.25 -4.07
C VAL A 44 -9.94 -2.42 -3.45
N PHE A 45 -9.69 -2.39 -2.15
CA PHE A 45 -8.99 -3.47 -1.46
C PHE A 45 -9.97 -4.42 -0.76
N ASN A 46 -9.87 -5.72 -1.04
CA ASN A 46 -10.70 -6.73 -0.42
C ASN A 46 -9.99 -7.35 0.79
N PHE A 47 -10.43 -6.98 2.00
CA PHE A 47 -9.86 -7.47 3.25
C PHE A 47 -10.11 -8.95 3.53
N ARG A 48 -11.07 -9.61 2.87
CA ARG A 48 -11.29 -11.06 3.01
C ARG A 48 -10.27 -11.84 2.21
N THR A 49 -9.91 -11.36 1.02
CA THR A 49 -8.94 -12.03 0.13
C THR A 49 -7.52 -11.48 0.28
N MET A 50 -7.35 -10.33 0.95
CA MET A 50 -6.09 -9.59 1.07
C MET A 50 -5.51 -9.20 -0.30
N GLU A 51 -6.36 -8.79 -1.22
CA GLU A 51 -5.99 -8.43 -2.60
C GLU A 51 -6.80 -7.23 -3.09
N PHE A 52 -6.19 -6.41 -3.96
CA PHE A 52 -6.94 -5.40 -4.71
C PHE A 52 -7.84 -6.07 -5.75
N GLU A 53 -9.05 -5.55 -5.90
CA GLU A 53 -9.94 -5.98 -6.96
C GLU A 53 -9.28 -5.72 -8.31
N LYS A 54 -9.29 -6.74 -9.18
CA LYS A 54 -8.85 -6.55 -10.56
C LYS A 54 -9.81 -5.55 -11.20
N SER A 55 -9.29 -4.41 -11.66
CA SER A 55 -10.07 -3.49 -12.49
C SER A 55 -10.73 -4.31 -13.59
N ARG A 56 -12.06 -4.30 -13.67
CA ARG A 56 -12.77 -4.77 -14.88
C ARG A 56 -12.35 -3.84 -16.00
N ALA A 57 -11.39 -4.28 -16.81
CA ALA A 57 -11.15 -3.72 -18.14
C ALA A 57 -12.36 -4.03 -19.02
#